data_AF-A0A820F8H5-F1
#
_entry.id   AF-A0A820F8H5-F1
#
_cell.length_a   1.000
_cell.length_b   1.000
_cell.length_c   1.000
_cell.angle_alpha   90.00
_cell.angle_beta   90.00
_cell.angle_gamma   90.00
#
_symmetry.space_group_name_H-M   'P 1'
#
loop_
_entity.id
_entity.type
_entity.pdbx_description
1 polymer ?
#
loop_
_entity_poly.entity_id
_entity_poly.type
_entity_poly.pdbx_seq_one_letter_code
_entity_poly.pdbx_strand_id
1 'polypeptide(L)'
;MGSGTLCQRCTQPNLQLPGGVELDGSRLFRDRIYQQHGLIHPIIRHKSSSEKRTPHDLLLAYIIDNKRFTSNDRKEINDAINEINNYTDSFLNNTSKLQWPLVRVSYLFYNQLRAQNLSSIQINATPTDSRSPIYELIENNFIAQLKILRQMDIHITGPDTGQMYQTFLSDGSITINLGGIRPWGLENTEKAYSSYLEQHMTSGTPYIKGLYYPINERQKGIKKDEVIKLIRQAS
;
A
#
# COMPACT_ATOMS: atom_id res chain seq x y z
N MET A 1 -22.95 -1.83 -18.26
CA MET A 1 -23.82 -0.81 -18.89
C MET A 1 -22.98 0.41 -19.22
N GLY A 2 -22.94 0.81 -20.49
CA GLY A 2 -22.25 2.03 -20.95
C GLY A 2 -21.91 1.99 -22.45
N SER A 3 -22.75 2.64 -23.27
CA SER A 3 -22.60 3.13 -24.65
C SER A 3 -21.63 2.42 -25.63
N GLY A 4 -22.17 1.94 -26.76
CA GLY A 4 -21.50 1.17 -27.82
C GLY A 4 -20.38 1.86 -28.62
N THR A 5 -19.81 2.95 -28.11
CA THR A 5 -18.59 3.61 -28.63
C THR A 5 -17.50 3.76 -27.57
N LEU A 6 -17.73 3.28 -26.35
CA LEU A 6 -16.70 3.21 -25.31
C LEU A 6 -15.98 1.87 -25.43
N CYS A 7 -14.74 1.91 -25.93
CA CYS A 7 -13.81 0.79 -25.77
C CYS A 7 -13.87 0.35 -24.29
N GLN A 8 -14.33 -0.87 -24.05
CA GLN A 8 -14.40 -1.45 -22.72
C GLN A 8 -12.96 -1.58 -22.25
N ARG A 9 -12.51 -0.62 -21.42
CA ARG A 9 -11.14 -0.57 -20.93
C ARG A 9 -10.97 -1.71 -19.94
N CYS A 10 -10.48 -2.84 -20.43
CA CYS A 10 -10.09 -3.93 -19.56
C CYS A 10 -8.78 -3.54 -18.88
N THR A 11 -8.79 -3.52 -17.56
CA THR A 11 -7.60 -3.27 -16.73
C THR A 11 -6.85 -4.56 -16.43
N GLN A 12 -7.32 -5.70 -16.94
CA GLN A 12 -6.71 -7.01 -16.76
C GLN A 12 -6.16 -7.53 -18.09
N PRO A 13 -4.86 -7.87 -18.19
CA PRO A 13 -4.27 -8.41 -19.41
C PRO A 13 -4.93 -9.74 -19.85
N ASN A 14 -5.39 -10.54 -18.88
CA ASN A 14 -5.89 -11.90 -19.16
C ASN A 14 -7.40 -11.98 -19.44
N LEU A 15 -8.13 -10.87 -19.37
CA LEU A 15 -9.59 -10.85 -19.55
C LEU A 15 -10.01 -9.85 -20.63
N GLN A 16 -9.33 -9.89 -21.78
CA GLN A 16 -9.62 -9.00 -22.89
C GLN A 16 -10.73 -9.57 -23.77
N LEU A 17 -11.79 -8.80 -23.98
CA LEU A 17 -12.79 -9.11 -25.01
C LEU A 17 -12.16 -8.99 -26.40
N PRO A 18 -12.62 -9.77 -27.40
CA PRO A 18 -12.13 -9.64 -28.78
C PRO A 18 -12.16 -8.17 -29.26
N GLY A 19 -11.01 -7.68 -29.75
CA GLY A 19 -10.85 -6.29 -30.20
C GLY A 19 -10.48 -5.27 -29.11
N GLY A 20 -10.36 -5.68 -27.85
CA GLY A 20 -9.79 -4.84 -26.80
C GLY A 20 -8.29 -4.58 -27.05
N VAL A 21 -7.82 -3.41 -26.62
CA VAL A 21 -6.38 -3.07 -26.57
C VAL A 21 -6.01 -2.80 -25.12
N GLU A 22 -4.95 -3.43 -24.62
CA GLU A 22 -4.41 -3.16 -23.28
C GLU A 22 -3.59 -1.87 -23.37
N LEU A 23 -4.04 -0.82 -22.66
CA LEU A 23 -3.41 0.50 -22.69
C LEU A 23 -2.67 0.85 -21.39
N ASP A 24 -2.57 -0.11 -20.46
CA ASP A 24 -2.04 0.10 -19.11
C ASP A 24 -2.57 1.41 -18.47
N GLY A 25 -3.88 1.59 -18.56
CA GLY A 25 -4.54 2.85 -18.20
C GLY A 25 -4.32 3.22 -16.74
N SER A 26 -4.12 2.24 -15.86
CA SER A 26 -3.83 2.44 -14.44
C SER A 26 -2.45 3.07 -14.22
N ARG A 27 -1.41 2.66 -14.96
CA ARG A 27 -0.08 3.28 -14.87
C ARG A 27 -0.10 4.68 -15.45
N LEU A 28 -0.74 4.87 -16.61
CA LEU A 28 -0.90 6.18 -17.24
C LEU A 28 -1.64 7.17 -16.34
N PHE A 29 -2.73 6.73 -15.69
CA PHE A 29 -3.49 7.56 -14.77
C PHE A 29 -2.64 7.96 -13.56
N ARG A 30 -1.96 7.00 -12.93
CA ARG A 30 -1.03 7.26 -11.82
C ARG A 30 -0.02 8.32 -12.20
N ASP A 31 0.72 8.10 -13.29
CA ASP A 31 1.84 8.96 -13.67
C ASP A 31 1.37 10.39 -13.93
N ARG A 32 0.21 10.57 -14.58
CA ARG A 32 -0.41 11.88 -14.77
C ARG A 32 -0.78 12.57 -13.47
N ILE A 33 -1.30 11.84 -12.48
CA ILE A 33 -1.64 12.41 -11.17
C ILE A 33 -0.38 12.90 -10.46
N TYR A 34 0.70 12.12 -10.45
CA TYR A 34 1.98 12.56 -9.88
C TYR A 34 2.52 13.80 -10.62
N GLN A 35 2.51 13.78 -11.95
CA GLN A 35 2.95 14.91 -12.77
C GLN A 35 2.13 16.18 -12.53
N GLN A 36 0.80 16.07 -12.48
CA GLN A 36 -0.10 17.19 -12.27
C GLN A 36 0.13 17.89 -10.93
N HIS A 37 0.57 17.15 -9.91
CA HIS A 37 0.91 17.68 -8.60
C HIS A 37 2.40 18.04 -8.44
N GLY A 38 3.19 18.04 -9.53
CA GLY A 38 4.62 18.36 -9.50
C GLY A 38 5.45 17.36 -8.69
N LEU A 39 4.94 16.15 -8.49
CA LEU A 39 5.64 15.09 -7.78
C LEU A 39 6.48 14.26 -8.74
N ILE A 40 7.60 13.74 -8.24
CA ILE A 40 8.40 12.78 -9.01
C ILE A 40 7.59 11.50 -9.18
N HIS A 41 7.62 10.94 -10.39
CA HIS A 41 6.90 9.72 -10.72
C HIS A 41 7.26 8.54 -9.79
N PRO A 42 6.32 7.61 -9.58
CA PRO A 42 6.60 6.34 -8.91
C PRO A 42 7.67 5.53 -9.64
N ILE A 43 8.37 4.70 -8.89
CA ILE A 43 9.48 3.92 -9.44
C ILE A 43 8.88 2.86 -10.38
N ILE A 44 9.26 2.90 -11.66
CA ILE A 44 8.94 1.84 -12.63
C ILE A 44 9.94 0.71 -12.44
N ARG A 45 9.46 -0.48 -12.10
CA ARG A 45 10.25 -1.68 -11.82
C ARG A 45 9.86 -2.74 -12.84
N HIS A 46 10.74 -3.03 -13.80
CA HIS A 46 10.53 -4.07 -14.81
C HIS A 46 10.73 -5.50 -14.28
N LYS A 47 11.15 -5.64 -13.03
CA LYS A 47 11.35 -6.88 -12.27
C LYS A 47 10.72 -6.69 -10.89
N SER A 48 10.26 -7.76 -10.23
CA SER A 48 9.62 -7.63 -8.91
C SER A 48 10.54 -6.91 -7.92
N SER A 49 9.96 -6.24 -6.92
CA SER A 49 10.76 -5.58 -5.88
C SER A 49 11.69 -6.57 -5.15
N SER A 50 11.31 -7.84 -5.02
CA SER A 50 12.15 -8.90 -4.47
C SER A 50 13.31 -9.36 -5.36
N GLU A 51 13.27 -9.15 -6.68
CA GLU A 51 14.28 -9.66 -7.63
C GLU A 51 15.53 -8.77 -7.77
N LYS A 52 15.47 -7.50 -7.34
CA LYS A 52 16.62 -6.57 -7.37
C LYS A 52 17.13 -6.17 -5.99
N ARG A 53 16.43 -6.56 -4.94
CA ARG A 53 16.79 -6.14 -3.59
C ARG A 53 17.88 -7.00 -3.04
N THR A 54 18.89 -6.34 -2.46
CA THR A 54 19.82 -7.08 -1.62
C THR A 54 19.09 -7.51 -0.36
N PRO A 55 19.47 -8.62 0.30
CA PRO A 55 18.86 -9.02 1.56
C PRO A 55 18.86 -7.92 2.64
N HIS A 56 19.75 -6.93 2.51
CA HIS A 56 19.92 -5.82 3.45
C HIS A 56 19.09 -4.58 3.10
N ASP A 57 18.35 -4.58 1.99
CA ASP A 57 17.50 -3.45 1.61
C ASP A 57 16.28 -3.38 2.55
N LEU A 58 16.10 -2.23 3.21
CA LEU A 58 14.97 -2.02 4.11
C LEU A 58 13.68 -1.78 3.32
N LEU A 59 12.68 -2.63 3.55
CA LEU A 59 11.34 -2.46 3.00
C LEU A 59 10.49 -1.55 3.87
N LEU A 60 9.78 -0.62 3.25
CA LEU A 60 8.83 0.24 3.94
C LEU A 60 7.42 -0.32 3.79
N ALA A 61 6.89 -0.82 4.91
CA ALA A 61 5.53 -1.31 5.01
C ALA A 61 4.66 -0.32 5.79
N TYR A 62 3.46 -0.05 5.28
CA TYR A 62 2.53 0.87 5.94
C TYR A 62 1.18 0.21 6.11
N ILE A 63 0.69 0.22 7.35
CA ILE A 63 -0.66 -0.19 7.69
C ILE A 63 -1.50 1.05 7.82
N ILE A 64 -2.55 1.11 7.02
CA ILE A 64 -3.49 2.21 7.04
C ILE A 64 -4.57 1.92 8.08
N ASP A 65 -4.71 2.81 9.07
CA ASP A 65 -5.76 2.66 10.07
C ASP A 65 -7.15 2.75 9.44
N ASN A 66 -8.05 1.91 9.96
CA ASN A 66 -9.43 1.91 9.54
C ASN A 66 -10.32 1.78 10.76
N LYS A 67 -11.41 2.57 10.79
CA LYS A 67 -12.45 2.49 11.83
C LYS A 67 -13.06 1.08 11.97
N ARG A 68 -13.01 0.27 10.92
CA ARG A 68 -13.55 -1.10 10.87
C ARG A 68 -12.65 -2.15 11.51
N PHE A 69 -11.39 -1.83 11.83
CA PHE A 69 -10.64 -2.70 12.73
C PHE A 69 -11.26 -2.65 14.12
N THR A 70 -11.38 -3.81 14.76
CA THR A 70 -11.78 -3.87 16.17
C THR A 70 -10.59 -3.49 17.07
N SER A 71 -10.84 -3.24 18.35
CA SER A 71 -9.74 -3.05 19.32
C SER A 71 -8.83 -4.27 19.40
N ASN A 72 -9.40 -5.48 19.30
CA ASN A 72 -8.63 -6.71 19.26
C ASN A 72 -7.80 -6.84 17.99
N ASP A 73 -8.36 -6.53 16.81
CA ASP A 73 -7.60 -6.52 15.56
C ASP A 73 -6.41 -5.57 15.64
N ARG A 74 -6.60 -4.35 16.16
CA ARG A 74 -5.51 -3.37 16.33
C ARG A 74 -4.43 -3.88 17.27
N LYS A 75 -4.80 -4.58 18.36
CA LYS A 75 -3.85 -5.18 19.28
C LYS A 75 -2.98 -6.22 18.56
N GLU A 76 -3.60 -7.17 17.87
CA GLU A 76 -2.91 -8.23 17.12
C GLU A 76 -2.01 -7.68 16.02
N ILE A 77 -2.47 -6.64 15.33
CA ILE A 77 -1.68 -5.92 14.31
C ILE A 77 -0.49 -5.20 14.96
N ASN A 78 -0.69 -4.49 16.08
CA ASN A 78 0.40 -3.81 16.78
C ASN A 78 1.44 -4.78 17.34
N ASP A 79 1.00 -5.93 17.87
CA ASP A 79 1.90 -6.98 18.34
C ASP A 79 2.72 -7.56 17.17
N ALA A 80 2.15 -7.66 15.97
CA ALA A 80 2.87 -8.06 14.76
C ALA A 80 3.89 -7.00 14.31
N ILE A 81 3.52 -5.71 14.34
CA ILE A 81 4.42 -4.59 14.04
C ILE A 81 5.62 -4.58 14.97
N ASN A 82 5.37 -4.71 16.28
CA ASN A 82 6.42 -4.70 17.29
C ASN A 82 7.40 -5.86 17.08
N GLU A 83 6.91 -7.07 16.78
CA GLU A 83 7.79 -8.21 16.50
C GLU A 83 8.67 -7.97 15.26
N ILE A 84 8.08 -7.52 14.16
CA ILE A 84 8.80 -7.30 12.90
C ILE A 84 9.82 -6.16 13.05
N ASN A 85 9.43 -5.05 13.67
CA ASN A 85 10.32 -3.91 13.85
C ASN A 85 11.45 -4.24 14.84
N ASN A 86 11.18 -4.96 15.94
CA ASN A 86 12.22 -5.40 16.86
C ASN A 86 13.23 -6.33 16.16
N TYR A 87 12.75 -7.24 15.32
CA TYR A 87 13.63 -8.05 14.47
C TYR A 87 14.49 -7.14 13.58
N THR A 88 13.88 -6.25 12.81
CA THR A 88 14.61 -5.34 11.91
C THR A 88 15.64 -4.47 12.65
N ASP A 89 15.27 -3.88 13.78
CA ASP A 89 16.14 -3.01 14.57
C ASP A 89 17.30 -3.78 15.21
N SER A 90 17.10 -5.06 15.57
CA SER A 90 18.18 -5.91 16.08
C SER A 90 19.24 -6.24 15.04
N PHE A 91 18.86 -6.32 13.75
CA PHE A 91 19.76 -6.65 12.65
C PHE A 91 20.35 -5.41 11.96
N LEU A 92 19.71 -4.23 12.02
CA LEU A 92 20.31 -2.99 11.51
C LEU A 92 21.65 -2.65 12.20
N ASN A 93 21.85 -3.14 13.43
CA ASN A 93 23.05 -2.92 14.22
C ASN A 93 24.02 -4.12 14.22
N ASN A 94 23.75 -5.18 13.45
CA ASN A 94 24.50 -6.44 13.53
C ASN A 94 24.75 -7.04 12.13
N THR A 95 25.95 -7.57 11.89
CA THR A 95 26.37 -8.08 10.57
C THR A 95 26.08 -9.57 10.37
N SER A 96 25.18 -10.14 11.17
CA SER A 96 24.84 -11.56 11.13
C SER A 96 23.95 -11.90 9.93
N LYS A 97 23.97 -13.17 9.52
CA LYS A 97 23.17 -13.67 8.39
C LYS A 97 21.68 -13.45 8.68
N LEU A 98 21.05 -12.63 7.84
CA LEU A 98 19.62 -12.37 7.90
C LEU A 98 18.84 -13.66 7.68
N GLN A 99 17.91 -13.95 8.59
CA GLN A 99 16.95 -15.03 8.37
C GLN A 99 15.89 -14.56 7.37
N TRP A 100 15.39 -13.33 7.54
CA TRP A 100 14.35 -12.71 6.74
C TRP A 100 14.73 -11.31 6.27
N PRO A 101 14.05 -10.79 5.23
CA PRO A 101 14.24 -9.41 4.77
C PRO A 101 13.95 -8.40 5.87
N LEU A 102 14.67 -7.28 5.83
CA LEU A 102 14.47 -6.18 6.76
C LEU A 102 13.21 -5.39 6.36
N VAL A 103 12.22 -5.34 7.24
CA VAL A 103 10.97 -4.61 6.99
C VAL A 103 10.72 -3.66 8.15
N ARG A 104 10.46 -2.40 7.84
CA ARG A 104 9.97 -1.41 8.80
C ARG A 104 8.49 -1.20 8.56
N VAL A 105 7.68 -1.61 9.52
CA VAL A 105 6.22 -1.48 9.47
C VAL A 105 5.81 -0.25 10.28
N SER A 106 5.10 0.67 9.65
CA SER A 106 4.56 1.87 10.29
C SER A 106 3.04 1.87 10.24
N TYR A 107 2.39 2.20 11.36
CA TYR A 107 0.94 2.37 11.42
C TYR A 107 0.58 3.83 11.13
N LEU A 108 -0.23 4.06 10.09
CA LEU A 108 -0.65 5.38 9.65
C LEU A 108 -2.08 5.66 10.10
N PHE A 109 -2.22 6.61 11.03
CA PHE A 109 -3.52 7.16 11.39
C PHE A 109 -3.79 8.39 10.52
N TYR A 110 -4.92 8.40 9.81
CA TYR A 110 -5.29 9.51 8.91
C TYR A 110 -5.27 10.88 9.57
N ASN A 111 -5.73 10.95 10.81
CA ASN A 111 -5.80 12.23 11.55
C ASN A 111 -4.43 12.66 12.09
N GLN A 112 -3.37 11.87 11.88
CA GLN A 112 -2.04 12.06 12.45
C GLN A 112 -0.91 11.88 11.42
N LEU A 113 -1.20 11.90 10.12
CA LEU A 113 -0.17 11.89 9.07
C LEU A 113 0.72 13.15 9.21
N ARG A 114 1.78 13.05 10.00
CA ARG A 114 2.86 14.04 10.09
C ARG A 114 4.01 13.57 9.22
N ALA A 115 4.56 14.48 8.42
CA ALA A 115 5.75 14.23 7.63
C ALA A 115 6.85 13.61 8.50
N GLN A 116 7.46 12.52 8.06
CA GLN A 116 8.76 12.15 8.61
C GLN A 116 9.76 13.20 8.15
N ASN A 117 10.40 13.89 9.10
CA ASN A 117 11.47 14.84 8.82
C ASN A 117 12.59 14.10 8.08
N LEU A 118 12.74 14.36 6.78
CA LEU A 118 13.98 14.16 6.05
C LEU A 118 14.97 15.21 6.54
N SER A 119 15.57 14.98 7.70
CA SER A 119 16.80 15.66 8.08
C SER A 119 17.86 15.40 7.00
N SER A 120 18.46 16.48 6.51
CA SER A 120 19.66 16.58 5.67
C SER A 120 19.61 16.14 4.20
N ILE A 121 18.94 16.92 3.34
CA ILE A 121 19.51 17.25 2.02
C ILE A 121 19.33 18.77 1.82
N GLN A 122 20.32 19.55 2.24
CA GLN A 122 20.41 20.97 1.88
C GLN A 122 20.91 21.07 0.45
N ILE A 123 20.02 21.37 -0.50
CA ILE A 123 20.41 21.83 -1.83
C ILE A 123 20.46 23.36 -1.74
N ASN A 124 21.66 23.93 -1.79
CA ASN A 124 21.86 25.38 -1.76
C ASN A 124 21.25 26.01 -3.02
N ALA A 125 20.17 26.76 -2.86
CA ALA A 125 19.52 27.50 -3.94
C ALA A 125 20.37 28.73 -4.33
N THR A 126 20.62 28.90 -5.63
CA THR A 126 21.25 30.09 -6.22
C THR A 126 20.34 31.33 -6.17
N PRO A 127 20.89 32.56 -6.20
CA PRO A 127 20.25 33.79 -5.68
C PRO A 127 19.15 34.45 -6.53
N THR A 128 18.46 33.73 -7.42
CA THR A 128 17.52 34.36 -8.38
C THR A 128 16.09 33.83 -8.33
N ASP A 129 15.68 33.20 -7.22
CA ASP A 129 14.29 32.75 -7.07
C ASP A 129 13.55 33.53 -5.98
N SER A 130 12.71 34.48 -6.41
CA SER A 130 11.86 35.34 -5.55
C SER A 130 10.53 34.68 -5.16
N ARG A 131 10.42 33.35 -5.24
CA ARG A 131 9.22 32.60 -4.85
C ARG A 131 9.17 32.33 -3.33
N SER A 132 7.97 32.47 -2.75
CA SER A 132 7.62 32.18 -1.35
C SER A 132 8.08 30.78 -0.87
N PRO A 133 8.34 30.60 0.45
CA PRO A 133 9.37 29.68 0.98
C PRO A 133 9.11 28.17 0.82
N ILE A 134 10.21 27.42 0.76
CA ILE A 134 10.32 25.96 0.49
C ILE A 134 10.20 25.14 1.79
N TYR A 135 9.03 25.16 2.42
CA TYR A 135 8.60 24.06 3.30
C TYR A 135 7.08 24.09 3.46
N GLU A 136 6.42 22.99 3.14
CA GLU A 136 4.99 22.81 3.40
C GLU A 136 4.78 22.32 4.84
N LEU A 137 4.00 23.06 5.64
CA LEU A 137 3.23 22.45 6.70
C LEU A 137 2.35 21.36 6.07
N ILE A 138 2.61 20.10 6.41
CA ILE A 138 1.84 18.98 5.86
C ILE A 138 0.49 18.91 6.58
N GLU A 139 -0.51 19.56 6.00
CA GLU A 139 -1.91 19.23 6.23
C GLU A 139 -2.19 17.82 5.68
N ASN A 140 -3.21 17.14 6.23
CA ASN A 140 -3.72 15.86 5.72
C ASN A 140 -4.33 16.04 4.31
N ASN A 141 -3.47 16.27 3.32
CA ASN A 141 -3.84 16.59 1.97
C ASN A 141 -3.39 15.45 1.03
N PHE A 142 -4.06 15.36 -0.11
CA PHE A 142 -3.84 14.31 -1.11
C PHE A 142 -2.37 14.23 -1.57
N ILE A 143 -1.67 15.37 -1.65
CA ILE A 143 -0.27 15.44 -2.07
C ILE A 143 0.64 14.73 -1.06
N ALA A 144 0.41 14.92 0.24
CA ALA A 144 1.14 14.25 1.30
C ALA A 144 0.96 12.73 1.22
N GLN A 145 -0.26 12.29 0.96
CA GLN A 145 -0.58 10.87 0.79
C GLN A 145 0.18 10.29 -0.43
N LEU A 146 0.19 10.98 -1.56
CA LEU A 146 0.97 10.56 -2.75
C LEU A 146 2.48 10.47 -2.46
N LYS A 147 3.04 11.43 -1.70
CA LYS A 147 4.47 11.38 -1.28
C LYS A 147 4.78 10.11 -0.47
N ILE A 148 3.89 9.73 0.44
CA ILE A 148 4.05 8.49 1.23
C ILE A 148 3.87 7.26 0.32
N LEU A 149 2.79 7.21 -0.48
CA LEU A 149 2.46 6.09 -1.38
C LEU A 149 3.60 5.74 -2.34
N ARG A 150 4.31 6.76 -2.84
CA ARG A 150 5.50 6.57 -3.69
C ARG A 150 6.61 5.77 -3.00
N GLN A 151 6.79 5.96 -1.70
CA GLN A 151 7.80 5.30 -0.88
C GLN A 151 7.36 3.94 -0.36
N MET A 152 6.06 3.60 -0.45
CA MET A 152 5.54 2.35 0.06
C MET A 152 5.95 1.16 -0.81
N ASP A 153 6.56 0.17 -0.18
CA ASP A 153 6.83 -1.12 -0.79
C ASP A 153 5.73 -2.12 -0.50
N ILE A 154 5.23 -2.10 0.73
CA ILE A 154 4.14 -2.96 1.19
C ILE A 154 3.03 -2.04 1.72
N HIS A 155 1.90 -2.05 1.04
CA HIS A 155 0.69 -1.34 1.44
C HIS A 155 -0.28 -2.32 2.10
N ILE A 156 -0.59 -2.12 3.37
CA ILE A 156 -1.47 -2.99 4.14
C ILE A 156 -2.77 -2.25 4.44
N THR A 157 -3.87 -2.78 3.91
CA THR A 157 -5.19 -2.15 4.00
C THR A 157 -6.19 -3.02 4.76
N GLY A 158 -7.10 -2.33 5.45
CA GLY A 158 -8.30 -2.89 6.03
C GLY A 158 -9.50 -2.85 5.07
N PRO A 159 -10.60 -3.50 5.43
CA PRO A 159 -11.78 -3.53 4.60
C PRO A 159 -12.40 -2.15 4.48
N ASP A 160 -12.86 -1.77 3.28
CA ASP A 160 -13.71 -0.59 3.08
C ASP A 160 -13.03 0.69 3.56
N THR A 161 -11.70 0.76 3.44
CA THR A 161 -10.99 2.03 3.64
C THR A 161 -11.51 3.06 2.64
N GLY A 162 -12.04 2.61 1.48
CA GLY A 162 -12.54 3.48 0.42
C GLY A 162 -11.41 4.22 -0.29
N GLN A 163 -10.16 3.93 0.09
CA GLN A 163 -8.98 4.63 -0.36
C GLN A 163 -8.25 3.69 -1.31
N MET A 164 -8.60 3.86 -2.58
CA MET A 164 -8.16 3.03 -3.70
C MET A 164 -6.70 3.33 -4.08
N TYR A 165 -5.81 3.31 -3.09
CA TYR A 165 -4.41 3.72 -3.22
C TYR A 165 -3.55 2.74 -4.01
N GLN A 166 -4.05 1.53 -4.28
CA GLN A 166 -3.36 0.49 -5.02
C GLN A 166 -2.80 1.04 -6.35
N THR A 167 -3.59 1.85 -7.05
CA THR A 167 -3.22 2.48 -8.33
C THR A 167 -2.10 3.51 -8.20
N PHE A 168 -1.79 4.01 -7.00
CA PHE A 168 -0.75 5.04 -6.81
C PHE A 168 0.59 4.49 -6.31
N LEU A 169 0.66 3.19 -6.06
CA LEU A 169 1.87 2.52 -5.62
C LEU A 169 2.89 2.41 -6.77
N SER A 170 4.17 2.32 -6.39
CA SER A 170 5.26 2.02 -7.32
C SER A 170 5.11 0.61 -7.92
N ASP A 171 5.68 0.41 -9.10
CA ASP A 171 5.72 -0.91 -9.71
C ASP A 171 6.46 -1.90 -8.80
N GLY A 172 5.99 -3.15 -8.75
CA GLY A 172 6.52 -4.19 -7.89
C GLY A 172 6.18 -4.03 -6.40
N SER A 173 5.44 -3.00 -6.00
CA SER A 173 4.89 -2.91 -4.64
C SER A 173 3.82 -3.98 -4.41
N ILE A 174 3.57 -4.30 -3.15
CA ILE A 174 2.63 -5.35 -2.75
C ILE A 174 1.53 -4.75 -1.89
N THR A 175 0.28 -5.08 -2.20
CA THR A 175 -0.87 -4.76 -1.36
C THR A 175 -1.29 -5.99 -0.58
N ILE A 176 -1.30 -5.90 0.76
CA ILE A 176 -1.89 -6.89 1.66
C ILE A 176 -3.26 -6.38 2.09
N ASN A 177 -4.32 -7.13 1.78
CA ASN A 177 -5.68 -6.78 2.19
C ASN A 177 -6.13 -7.71 3.33
N LEU A 178 -6.33 -7.12 4.51
CA LEU A 178 -6.71 -7.83 5.73
C LEU A 178 -8.21 -8.21 5.75
N GLY A 179 -8.99 -7.68 4.82
CA GLY A 179 -10.41 -8.01 4.68
C GLY A 179 -11.27 -7.62 5.88
N GLY A 180 -12.57 -7.77 5.71
CA GLY A 180 -13.57 -7.35 6.69
C GLY A 180 -14.71 -8.31 6.80
N ILE A 181 -15.36 -8.26 7.94
CA ILE A 181 -16.54 -9.07 8.21
C ILE A 181 -17.76 -8.23 7.84
N ARG A 182 -18.58 -8.73 6.91
CA ARG A 182 -19.84 -8.09 6.51
C ARG A 182 -21.04 -9.00 6.84
N PRO A 183 -22.19 -8.41 7.21
CA PRO A 183 -23.43 -9.17 7.37
C PRO A 183 -23.89 -9.69 6.01
N TRP A 184 -24.48 -10.89 5.98
CA TRP A 184 -24.87 -11.59 4.74
C TRP A 184 -26.12 -11.03 4.04
N GLY A 185 -26.41 -9.73 4.17
CA GLY A 185 -27.50 -9.04 3.47
C GLY A 185 -28.77 -8.78 4.29
N LEU A 186 -28.86 -9.29 5.52
CA LEU A 186 -29.87 -8.90 6.50
C LEU A 186 -29.14 -8.37 7.74
N GLU A 187 -29.35 -7.09 8.04
CA GLU A 187 -29.02 -6.54 9.37
C GLU A 187 -29.67 -7.46 10.41
N ASN A 188 -28.90 -7.93 11.40
CA ASN A 188 -29.31 -8.90 12.44
C ASN A 188 -29.25 -10.40 12.11
N THR A 189 -28.47 -10.83 11.11
CA THR A 189 -28.11 -12.26 10.98
C THR A 189 -26.74 -12.55 11.59
N GLU A 190 -26.61 -13.66 12.31
CA GLU A 190 -25.31 -14.17 12.81
C GLU A 190 -24.37 -14.62 11.68
N LYS A 191 -24.92 -14.76 10.47
CA LYS A 191 -24.16 -15.13 9.28
C LYS A 191 -23.39 -13.92 8.76
N ALA A 192 -22.08 -13.97 8.92
CA ALA A 192 -21.18 -12.99 8.37
C ALA A 192 -20.20 -13.65 7.38
N TYR A 193 -19.76 -12.89 6.39
CA TYR A 193 -18.78 -13.36 5.41
C TYR A 193 -17.58 -12.41 5.33
N SER A 194 -16.44 -12.95 4.94
CA SER A 194 -15.23 -12.17 4.72
C SER A 194 -15.26 -11.51 3.35
N SER A 195 -15.01 -10.21 3.32
CA SER A 195 -15.03 -9.38 2.11
C SER A 195 -13.77 -8.54 2.03
N TYR A 196 -13.19 -8.48 0.82
CA TYR A 196 -11.97 -7.73 0.54
C TYR A 196 -12.20 -6.46 -0.28
N LEU A 197 -13.41 -6.28 -0.83
CA LEU A 197 -13.94 -5.09 -1.53
C LEU A 197 -13.04 -4.52 -2.63
N GLU A 198 -11.93 -3.90 -2.23
CA GLU A 198 -10.87 -3.28 -3.03
C GLU A 198 -10.02 -4.29 -3.83
N GLN A 199 -10.39 -5.58 -3.82
CA GLN A 199 -9.75 -6.63 -4.63
C GLN A 199 -9.72 -6.25 -6.12
N HIS A 200 -10.78 -5.62 -6.63
CA HIS A 200 -10.86 -5.16 -8.02
C HIS A 200 -9.82 -4.07 -8.34
N MET A 201 -9.47 -3.21 -7.38
CA MET A 201 -8.44 -2.19 -7.57
C MET A 201 -7.06 -2.82 -7.71
N THR A 202 -6.77 -3.82 -6.90
CA THR A 202 -5.52 -4.60 -7.02
C THR A 202 -5.49 -5.34 -8.35
N SER A 203 -6.62 -5.94 -8.74
CA SER A 203 -6.76 -6.66 -10.00
C SER A 203 -6.61 -5.76 -11.23
N GLY A 204 -7.02 -4.50 -11.14
CA GLY A 204 -6.88 -3.51 -12.19
C GLY A 204 -5.53 -2.79 -12.20
N THR A 205 -4.58 -3.18 -11.35
CA THR A 205 -3.26 -2.57 -11.24
C THR A 205 -2.19 -3.64 -11.50
N PRO A 206 -1.90 -3.98 -12.78
CA PRO A 206 -1.12 -5.17 -13.14
C PRO A 206 0.35 -5.12 -12.68
N TYR A 207 0.85 -3.94 -12.33
CA TYR A 207 2.22 -3.72 -11.88
C TYR A 207 2.42 -3.89 -10.37
N ILE A 208 1.39 -4.24 -9.60
CA ILE A 208 1.51 -4.58 -8.18
C ILE A 208 1.04 -6.02 -7.93
N LYS A 209 1.44 -6.58 -6.79
CA LYS A 209 0.95 -7.89 -6.33
C LYS A 209 -0.06 -7.74 -5.20
N GLY A 210 -1.14 -8.52 -5.25
CA GLY A 210 -2.11 -8.63 -4.16
C GLY A 210 -1.86 -9.85 -3.28
N LEU A 211 -1.88 -9.67 -1.96
CA LEU A 211 -1.98 -10.74 -0.97
C LEU A 211 -3.22 -10.50 -0.11
N TYR A 212 -3.86 -11.57 0.33
CA TYR A 212 -5.12 -11.50 1.06
C TYR A 212 -5.03 -12.32 2.32
N TYR A 213 -5.56 -11.78 3.42
CA TYR A 213 -5.67 -12.53 4.67
C TYR A 213 -6.51 -13.79 4.46
N PRO A 214 -6.19 -14.95 5.06
CA PRO A 214 -6.91 -16.19 4.80
C PRO A 214 -8.41 -16.06 5.09
N ILE A 215 -9.24 -16.34 4.08
CA ILE A 215 -10.70 -16.11 4.14
C ILE A 215 -11.39 -16.88 5.26
N ASN A 216 -10.94 -18.11 5.53
CA ASN A 216 -11.50 -18.97 6.57
C ASN A 216 -11.05 -18.57 7.98
N GLU A 217 -9.94 -17.84 8.11
CA GLU A 217 -9.44 -17.36 9.39
C GLU A 217 -10.00 -15.99 9.75
N ARG A 218 -10.37 -15.18 8.75
CA ARG A 218 -10.77 -13.79 8.96
C ARG A 218 -11.99 -13.64 9.87
N GLN A 219 -12.93 -14.58 9.82
CA GLN A 219 -14.11 -14.62 10.70
C GLN A 219 -13.74 -14.79 12.19
N LYS A 220 -12.59 -15.40 12.50
CA LYS A 220 -12.08 -15.61 13.87
C LYS A 220 -11.32 -14.39 14.42
N GLY A 221 -11.35 -13.27 13.68
CA GLY A 221 -10.54 -12.08 13.94
C GLY A 221 -9.17 -12.14 13.27
N ILE A 222 -8.48 -11.00 13.26
CA ILE A 222 -7.10 -10.93 12.79
C ILE A 222 -6.19 -11.56 13.86
N LYS A 223 -5.21 -12.35 13.43
CA LYS A 223 -4.21 -12.99 14.27
C LYS A 223 -2.83 -12.47 13.90
N LYS A 224 -2.03 -12.16 14.92
CA LYS A 224 -0.65 -11.69 14.81
C LYS A 224 0.16 -12.55 13.84
N ASP A 225 0.19 -13.86 14.03
CA ASP A 225 1.05 -14.77 13.25
C ASP A 225 0.72 -14.77 11.76
N GLU A 226 -0.57 -14.64 11.40
CA GLU A 226 -0.99 -14.54 10.00
C GLU A 226 -0.64 -13.19 9.38
N VAL A 227 -0.72 -12.09 10.13
CA VAL A 227 -0.24 -10.77 9.68
C VAL A 227 1.25 -10.83 9.39
N ILE A 228 2.03 -11.41 10.31
CA ILE A 228 3.48 -11.54 10.14
C ILE A 228 3.81 -12.40 8.92
N LYS A 229 3.13 -13.54 8.76
CA LYS A 229 3.31 -14.43 7.61
C LYS A 229 3.04 -13.73 6.28
N LEU A 230 1.98 -12.92 6.19
CA LEU A 230 1.67 -12.15 4.98
C LEU A 230 2.74 -11.10 4.68
N ILE A 231 3.22 -10.38 5.71
CA ILE A 231 4.29 -9.38 5.53
C ILE A 231 5.58 -10.05 5.06
N ARG A 232 5.94 -11.20 5.64
CA ARG A 232 7.09 -12.00 5.19
C ARG A 232 6.93 -12.48 3.76
N GLN A 233 5.73 -12.91 3.35
CA GLN A 233 5.46 -13.30 1.97
C GLN A 233 5.53 -12.13 0.98
N ALA A 234 5.30 -10.91 1.47
CA ALA A 234 5.40 -9.67 0.70
C ALA A 234 6.84 -9.12 0.59
N SER A 235 7.81 -9.78 1.22
CA SER A 235 9.21 -9.32 1.29
C SER A 235 10.11 -10.20 0.45
#